data_AF-A0ABD8A7K2-F1
#
_entry.id   AF-A0ABD8A7K2-F1
#
_cell.length_a   1.000
_cell.length_b   1.000
_cell.length_c   1.000
_cell.angle_alpha   90.00
_cell.angle_beta   90.00
_cell.angle_gamma   90.00
#
_symmetry.space_group_name_H-M   'P 1'
#
loop_
_entity.id
_entity.type
_entity.pdbx_description
1 polymer ?
#
loop_
_entity_poly.entity_id
_entity_poly.type
_entity_poly.pdbx_seq_one_letter_code
_entity_poly.pdbx_strand_id
1 'polypeptide(L)'
;MILLLAFLAFATSSYGLPHILPGGTAPGLVHGFLKLPGPGAGIFISSAFVCLWFVFGLLVTRKFWTAISMAVLIVVFRLGAGLVTGTTPRLDLLLIVVAIIISCIGLLPIEKKPWQNIFPLFIGIMGVIPLVLMLTGNAKMGESGAVATVFPLGYAVTGILALALAVICWFFPMKYVAGAGLAEIFYIVYCWLFNGKSGFATWVPVPAAIPALLAFALVCGAVMAFLAYCVYVLFQAYRGEGPLAQFNQ
;
A
#
# COMPACT_ATOMS: atom_id res chain seq x y z
N MET A 1 -15.81 -15.89 7.63
CA MET A 1 -14.47 -15.51 7.16
C MET A 1 -14.40 -14.06 6.66
N ILE A 2 -15.20 -13.65 5.67
CA ILE A 2 -15.22 -12.26 5.14
C ILE A 2 -15.46 -11.23 6.27
N LEU A 3 -16.42 -11.49 7.16
CA LEU A 3 -16.73 -10.61 8.29
C LEU A 3 -15.56 -10.45 9.27
N LEU A 4 -14.88 -11.55 9.62
CA LEU A 4 -13.69 -11.54 10.47
C LEU A 4 -12.55 -10.75 9.83
N LEU A 5 -12.29 -10.99 8.54
CA LEU A 5 -11.23 -10.27 7.81
C LEU A 5 -11.54 -8.77 7.68
N ALA A 6 -12.80 -8.40 7.46
CA ALA A 6 -13.23 -7.01 7.42
C ALA A 6 -13.07 -6.33 8.79
N PHE A 7 -13.38 -7.04 9.88
CA PHE A 7 -13.17 -6.54 11.23
C PHE A 7 -11.68 -6.36 11.54
N LEU A 8 -10.83 -7.33 11.19
CA LEU A 8 -9.38 -7.23 11.34
C LEU A 8 -8.82 -6.05 10.53
N ALA A 9 -9.25 -5.88 9.28
CA ALA A 9 -8.87 -4.75 8.45
C ALA A 9 -9.27 -3.40 9.05
N PHE A 10 -10.50 -3.31 9.57
CA PHE A 10 -10.98 -2.14 10.30
C PHE A 10 -10.13 -1.87 11.55
N ALA A 11 -9.87 -2.89 12.36
CA ALA A 11 -9.13 -2.75 13.60
C ALA A 11 -7.66 -2.34 13.36
N THR A 12 -6.98 -2.97 12.40
CA THR A 12 -5.59 -2.61 12.08
C THR A 12 -5.46 -1.22 11.46
N SER A 13 -6.39 -0.83 10.58
CA SER A 13 -6.35 0.50 9.96
C SER A 13 -6.74 1.63 10.92
N SER A 14 -7.63 1.36 11.87
CA SER A 14 -8.14 2.39 12.79
C SER A 14 -7.32 2.50 14.08
N TYR A 15 -6.77 1.38 14.57
CA TYR A 15 -6.08 1.31 15.87
C TYR A 15 -4.64 0.76 15.79
N GLY A 16 -4.27 0.08 14.72
CA GLY A 16 -2.92 -0.49 14.56
C GLY A 16 -1.87 0.53 14.13
N LEU A 17 -2.26 1.56 13.36
CA LEU A 17 -1.33 2.56 12.82
C LEU A 17 -0.41 3.21 13.87
N PRO A 18 -0.91 3.64 15.05
CA PRO A 18 -0.07 4.27 16.07
C PRO A 18 1.02 3.37 16.65
N HIS A 19 0.86 2.04 16.55
CA HIS A 19 1.81 1.07 17.12
C HIS A 19 2.84 0.58 16.11
N ILE A 20 2.57 0.74 14.82
CA ILE A 20 3.42 0.23 13.73
C ILE A 20 4.26 1.36 13.11
N LEU A 21 3.82 2.61 13.24
CA LEU A 21 4.48 3.75 12.61
C LEU A 21 5.57 4.39 13.48
N PRO A 22 6.76 4.70 12.90
CA PRO A 22 7.74 5.59 13.50
C PRO A 22 7.09 6.93 13.88
N GLY A 23 7.17 7.30 15.16
CA GLY A 23 6.55 8.52 15.70
C GLY A 23 5.05 8.39 16.01
N GLY A 24 4.48 7.18 15.98
CA GLY A 24 3.12 6.85 16.44
C GLY A 24 1.98 7.53 15.68
N THR A 25 2.31 8.29 14.64
CA THR A 25 1.36 9.03 13.84
C THR A 25 1.83 9.04 12.39
N ALA A 26 0.86 9.12 11.50
CA ALA A 26 1.08 9.12 10.08
C ALA A 26 1.85 10.39 9.59
N PRO A 27 1.65 11.59 10.19
CA PRO A 27 2.56 12.73 10.03
C PRO A 27 3.99 12.50 10.57
N GLY A 28 4.16 11.72 11.65
CA GLY A 28 5.46 11.37 12.22
C GLY A 28 6.35 10.54 11.29
N LEU A 29 5.77 9.56 10.58
CA LEU A 29 6.48 8.82 9.52
C LEU A 29 6.91 9.77 8.39
N VAL A 30 6.06 10.70 8.02
CA VAL A 30 6.24 11.48 6.79
C VAL A 30 7.24 12.61 6.99
N HIS A 31 7.07 13.37 8.07
CA HIS A 31 7.94 14.49 8.38
C HIS A 31 9.22 14.03 9.07
N GLY A 32 9.15 12.99 9.92
CA GLY A 32 10.31 12.47 10.65
C GLY A 32 11.14 11.46 9.88
N PHE A 33 10.52 10.50 9.17
CA PHE A 33 11.22 9.37 8.55
C PHE A 33 11.41 9.51 7.04
N LEU A 34 10.40 10.02 6.32
CA LEU A 34 10.47 10.24 4.87
C LEU A 34 10.89 11.66 4.49
N LYS A 35 10.85 12.63 5.42
CA LYS A 35 11.15 14.05 5.16
C LYS A 35 10.44 14.63 3.94
N LEU A 36 9.22 14.15 3.66
CA LEU A 36 8.44 14.63 2.52
C LEU A 36 7.73 15.95 2.88
N PRO A 37 7.74 16.96 1.98
CA PRO A 37 7.01 18.20 2.22
C PRO A 37 5.50 17.94 2.14
N GLY A 38 4.75 18.45 3.12
CA GLY A 38 3.29 18.50 3.09
C GLY A 38 2.57 17.50 4.03
N PRO A 39 1.51 17.93 4.74
CA PRO A 39 0.73 17.07 5.65
C PRO A 39 -0.15 15.97 4.98
N GLY A 40 -0.04 15.76 3.67
CA GLY A 40 -0.94 14.89 2.87
C GLY A 40 -0.74 13.39 3.12
N ALA A 41 0.15 13.05 4.04
CA ALA A 41 0.83 11.79 3.97
C ALA A 41 0.45 10.76 5.03
N GLY A 42 -0.42 11.17 5.95
CA GLY A 42 -1.05 10.22 6.83
C GLY A 42 -2.04 9.27 6.13
N ILE A 43 -2.49 9.67 4.94
CA ILE A 43 -3.48 8.94 4.16
C ILE A 43 -2.83 7.75 3.42
N PHE A 44 -1.53 7.84 3.09
CA PHE A 44 -0.76 6.80 2.36
C PHE A 44 -0.69 5.44 3.07
N ILE A 45 -0.65 5.46 4.41
CA ILE A 45 -0.31 4.27 5.19
C ILE A 45 -1.61 3.54 5.59
N SER A 46 -2.66 4.30 5.90
CA SER A 46 -3.94 3.72 6.30
C SER A 46 -4.60 2.92 5.17
N SER A 47 -4.42 3.29 3.91
CA SER A 47 -4.92 2.54 2.74
C SER A 47 -4.10 1.27 2.51
N ALA A 48 -2.77 1.34 2.61
CA ALA A 48 -1.88 0.21 2.35
C ALA A 48 -2.14 -0.99 3.28
N PHE A 49 -2.45 -0.76 4.57
CA PHE A 49 -2.80 -1.86 5.49
C PHE A 49 -4.11 -2.56 5.13
N VAL A 50 -5.07 -1.85 4.53
CA VAL A 50 -6.32 -2.46 4.07
C VAL A 50 -6.06 -3.36 2.86
N CYS A 51 -5.10 -2.98 2.00
CA CYS A 51 -4.67 -3.81 0.87
C CYS A 51 -4.19 -5.20 1.30
N LEU A 52 -3.48 -5.34 2.44
CA LEU A 52 -3.07 -6.64 2.98
C LEU A 52 -4.28 -7.56 3.17
N TRP A 53 -5.30 -7.07 3.88
CA TRP A 53 -6.48 -7.87 4.20
C TRP A 53 -7.35 -8.17 2.99
N PHE A 54 -7.48 -7.23 2.05
CA PHE A 54 -8.20 -7.46 0.80
C PHE A 54 -7.54 -8.53 -0.04
N VAL A 55 -6.22 -8.46 -0.20
CA VAL A 55 -5.47 -9.49 -0.94
C VAL A 55 -5.55 -10.82 -0.22
N PHE A 56 -5.39 -10.88 1.10
CA PHE A 56 -5.53 -12.11 1.86
C PHE A 56 -6.94 -12.73 1.69
N GLY A 57 -7.99 -11.91 1.81
CA GLY A 57 -9.37 -12.36 1.59
C GLY A 57 -9.60 -12.92 0.19
N LEU A 58 -9.06 -12.26 -0.84
CA LEU A 58 -9.13 -12.74 -2.22
C LEU A 58 -8.35 -14.04 -2.43
N LEU A 59 -7.16 -14.19 -1.83
CA LEU A 59 -6.35 -15.41 -1.92
C LEU A 59 -7.08 -16.62 -1.31
N VAL A 60 -7.72 -16.45 -0.15
CA VAL A 60 -8.41 -17.55 0.54
C VAL A 60 -9.76 -17.87 -0.11
N THR A 61 -10.53 -16.87 -0.53
CA THR A 61 -11.89 -17.09 -1.08
C THR A 61 -11.93 -17.31 -2.59
N ARG A 62 -10.98 -16.75 -3.34
CA ARG A 62 -10.92 -16.74 -4.81
C ARG A 62 -12.19 -16.20 -5.49
N LYS A 63 -12.93 -15.30 -4.83
CA LYS A 63 -14.18 -14.71 -5.34
C LYS A 63 -14.04 -13.21 -5.57
N PHE A 64 -14.54 -12.71 -6.70
CA PHE A 64 -14.50 -11.29 -7.09
C PHE A 64 -15.10 -10.37 -6.03
N TRP A 65 -16.26 -10.73 -5.49
CA TRP A 65 -17.00 -9.89 -4.55
C TRP A 65 -16.38 -9.81 -3.16
N THR A 66 -15.32 -10.56 -2.86
CA THR A 66 -14.78 -10.64 -1.49
C THR A 66 -14.23 -9.30 -1.02
N ALA A 67 -13.30 -8.68 -1.75
CA ALA A 67 -12.71 -7.42 -1.31
C ALA A 67 -13.75 -6.28 -1.27
N ILE A 68 -14.70 -6.26 -2.23
CA ILE A 68 -15.80 -5.30 -2.26
C ILE A 68 -16.70 -5.46 -1.03
N SER A 69 -17.07 -6.70 -0.68
CA SER A 69 -17.88 -6.98 0.51
C SER A 69 -17.14 -6.58 1.79
N MET A 70 -15.83 -6.83 1.87
CA MET A 70 -15.01 -6.38 2.99
C MET A 70 -14.96 -4.86 3.08
N ALA A 71 -14.81 -4.15 1.96
CA ALA A 71 -14.82 -2.69 1.91
C ALA A 71 -16.13 -2.10 2.45
N VAL A 72 -17.27 -2.63 2.00
CA VAL A 72 -18.59 -2.22 2.50
C VAL A 72 -18.71 -2.47 4.01
N LEU A 73 -18.28 -3.64 4.49
CA LEU A 73 -18.30 -3.95 5.93
C LEU A 73 -17.41 -3.02 6.75
N ILE A 74 -16.23 -2.63 6.25
CA ILE A 74 -15.36 -1.66 6.92
C ILE A 74 -16.06 -0.30 7.05
N VAL A 75 -16.78 0.14 6.01
CA VAL A 75 -17.59 1.38 6.08
C VAL A 75 -18.67 1.25 7.14
N VAL A 76 -19.38 0.12 7.20
CA VAL A 76 -20.40 -0.14 8.24
C VAL A 76 -19.79 -0.13 9.65
N PHE A 77 -18.61 -0.75 9.84
CA PHE A 77 -17.92 -0.73 11.13
C PHE A 77 -17.46 0.68 11.53
N ARG A 78 -16.96 1.47 10.57
CA ARG A 78 -16.60 2.88 10.81
C ARG A 78 -17.80 3.72 11.21
N LEU A 79 -18.94 3.54 10.52
CA LEU A 79 -20.20 4.20 10.88
C LEU A 79 -20.66 3.82 12.30
N GLY A 80 -20.65 2.52 12.62
CA GLY A 80 -20.99 2.02 13.95
C GLY A 80 -20.08 2.57 15.05
N ALA A 81 -18.77 2.59 14.82
CA ALA A 81 -17.81 3.15 15.77
C ALA A 81 -17.99 4.66 15.98
N GLY A 82 -18.27 5.41 14.90
CA GLY A 82 -18.59 6.85 14.98
C GLY A 82 -19.82 7.14 15.83
N LEU A 83 -20.88 6.32 15.67
CA LEU A 83 -22.10 6.42 16.48
C LEU A 83 -21.83 6.18 17.98
N VAL A 84 -21.01 5.18 18.32
CA VAL A 84 -20.67 4.85 19.72
C VAL A 84 -19.79 5.92 20.36
N THR A 85 -18.89 6.52 19.59
CA THR A 85 -17.90 7.49 20.08
C THR A 85 -18.35 8.95 19.97
N GLY A 86 -19.53 9.21 19.40
CA GLY A 86 -20.04 10.56 19.17
C GLY A 86 -19.23 11.36 18.14
N THR A 87 -18.44 10.69 17.29
CA THR A 87 -17.62 11.34 16.25
C THR A 87 -18.31 11.22 14.89
N THR A 88 -18.20 12.25 14.04
CA THR A 88 -18.70 12.17 12.65
C THR A 88 -17.82 11.21 11.85
N PRO A 89 -18.33 10.03 11.46
CA PRO A 89 -17.53 9.05 10.74
C PRO A 89 -17.19 9.59 9.35
N ARG A 90 -15.90 9.65 9.02
CA ARG A 90 -15.46 10.01 7.66
C ARG A 90 -15.78 8.83 6.72
N LEU A 91 -16.78 9.02 5.86
CA LEU A 91 -17.15 8.05 4.81
C LEU A 91 -16.04 7.97 3.76
N ASP A 92 -15.17 6.99 3.92
CA ASP A 92 -14.05 6.73 3.01
C ASP A 92 -14.49 5.81 1.87
N LEU A 93 -15.35 6.32 0.99
CA LEU A 93 -15.86 5.58 -0.18
C LEU A 93 -14.75 5.17 -1.16
N LEU A 94 -13.60 5.84 -1.08
CA LEU A 94 -12.41 5.55 -1.89
C LEU A 94 -11.87 4.13 -1.62
N LEU A 95 -12.13 3.59 -0.44
CA LEU A 95 -11.77 2.22 -0.04
C LEU A 95 -12.52 1.15 -0.87
N ILE A 96 -13.74 1.47 -1.34
CA ILE A 96 -14.49 0.60 -2.25
C ILE A 96 -13.84 0.60 -3.64
N VAL A 97 -13.36 1.75 -4.10
CA VAL A 97 -12.68 1.86 -5.41
C VAL A 97 -11.35 1.10 -5.39
N VAL A 98 -10.59 1.19 -4.30
CA VAL A 98 -9.37 0.38 -4.08
C VAL A 98 -9.70 -1.12 -4.16
N ALA A 99 -10.77 -1.57 -3.49
CA ALA A 99 -11.19 -2.97 -3.53
C ALA A 99 -11.57 -3.43 -4.95
N ILE A 100 -12.21 -2.57 -5.74
CA ILE A 100 -12.55 -2.86 -7.15
C ILE A 100 -11.27 -3.02 -7.98
N ILE A 101 -10.30 -2.09 -7.86
CA ILE A 101 -9.03 -2.15 -8.61
C ILE A 101 -8.29 -3.47 -8.32
N ILE A 102 -8.14 -3.82 -7.04
CA ILE A 102 -7.46 -5.06 -6.63
C ILE A 102 -8.20 -6.30 -7.15
N SER A 103 -9.54 -6.31 -7.07
CA SER A 103 -10.36 -7.45 -7.53
C SER A 103 -10.27 -7.63 -9.04
N CYS A 104 -10.37 -6.54 -9.81
CA CYS A 104 -10.26 -6.57 -11.25
C CYS A 104 -8.89 -7.08 -11.71
N ILE A 105 -7.79 -6.57 -11.15
CA ILE A 105 -6.42 -6.95 -11.54
C ILE A 105 -6.08 -8.36 -11.05
N GLY A 106 -6.48 -8.71 -9.83
CA GLY A 106 -6.21 -10.00 -9.20
C GLY A 106 -6.88 -11.18 -9.93
N LEU A 107 -8.03 -10.95 -10.57
CA LEU A 107 -8.81 -11.98 -11.27
C LEU A 107 -8.63 -11.99 -12.78
N LEU A 108 -7.72 -11.18 -13.32
CA LEU A 108 -7.29 -11.36 -14.71
C LEU A 108 -6.75 -12.80 -14.90
N PRO A 109 -6.94 -13.46 -16.06
CA PRO A 109 -6.35 -14.77 -16.35
C PRO A 109 -4.82 -14.69 -16.49
N ILE A 110 -4.08 -15.70 -15.98
CA ILE A 110 -2.58 -15.72 -15.92
C ILE A 110 -1.95 -16.01 -17.29
N GLU A 111 -2.72 -16.54 -18.22
CA GLU A 111 -2.29 -16.93 -19.56
C GLU A 111 -1.32 -15.91 -20.18
N LYS A 112 -0.04 -16.29 -20.23
CA LYS A 112 1.12 -15.63 -20.88
C LYS A 112 0.85 -14.21 -21.38
N LYS A 113 0.55 -13.29 -20.46
CA LYS A 113 0.30 -11.88 -20.80
C LYS A 113 1.56 -11.07 -20.48
N PRO A 114 1.81 -9.99 -21.25
CA PRO A 114 3.00 -9.17 -21.11
C PRO A 114 3.15 -8.53 -19.71
N TRP A 115 2.08 -8.48 -18.90
CA TRP A 115 2.11 -7.97 -17.52
C TRP A 115 3.14 -8.68 -16.62
N GLN A 116 3.43 -9.97 -16.86
CA GLN A 116 4.39 -10.75 -16.07
C GLN A 116 5.81 -10.17 -16.16
N ASN A 117 6.14 -9.52 -17.27
CA ASN A 117 7.45 -8.87 -17.47
C ASN A 117 7.36 -7.35 -17.26
N ILE A 118 6.22 -6.74 -17.62
CA ILE A 118 6.02 -5.29 -17.50
C ILE A 118 5.99 -4.86 -16.02
N PHE A 119 5.28 -5.58 -15.15
CA PHE A 119 5.11 -5.14 -13.76
C PHE A 119 6.42 -5.19 -12.95
N PRO A 120 7.21 -6.29 -13.00
CA PRO A 120 8.54 -6.32 -12.37
C PRO A 120 9.47 -5.22 -12.90
N LEU A 121 9.46 -4.97 -14.21
CA LEU A 121 10.27 -3.90 -14.80
C LEU A 121 9.81 -2.53 -14.28
N PHE A 122 8.50 -2.30 -14.23
CA PHE A 122 7.92 -1.05 -13.76
C PHE A 122 8.22 -0.79 -12.27
N ILE A 123 8.00 -1.76 -11.39
CA ILE A 123 8.32 -1.61 -9.96
C ILE A 123 9.84 -1.48 -9.75
N GLY A 124 10.67 -2.14 -10.57
CA GLY A 124 12.12 -1.94 -10.58
C GLY A 124 12.51 -0.50 -10.93
N ILE A 125 11.99 0.05 -12.02
CA ILE A 125 12.21 1.46 -12.42
C ILE A 125 11.76 2.40 -11.29
N MET A 126 10.55 2.18 -10.75
CA MET A 126 10.02 2.98 -9.65
C MET A 126 10.84 2.85 -8.36
N GLY A 127 11.57 1.73 -8.17
CA GLY A 127 12.53 1.54 -7.07
C GLY A 127 13.88 2.23 -7.29
N VAL A 128 14.34 2.35 -8.53
CA VAL A 128 15.58 3.08 -8.86
C VAL A 128 15.40 4.58 -8.65
N ILE A 129 14.23 5.15 -8.97
CA ILE A 129 13.94 6.58 -8.80
C ILE A 129 14.25 7.11 -7.38
N PRO A 130 13.72 6.54 -6.27
CA PRO A 130 14.03 7.01 -4.93
C PRO A 130 15.52 6.81 -4.55
N LEU A 131 16.19 5.78 -5.08
CA LEU A 131 17.64 5.58 -4.87
C LEU A 131 18.46 6.66 -5.60
N VAL A 132 18.10 7.01 -6.83
CA VAL A 132 18.76 8.10 -7.58
C VAL A 132 18.49 9.44 -6.91
N LEU A 133 17.28 9.69 -6.44
CA LEU A 133 16.94 10.91 -5.68
C LEU A 133 17.73 11.01 -4.36
N MET A 134 18.00 9.87 -3.72
CA MET A 134 18.90 9.79 -2.56
C MET A 134 20.34 10.11 -2.96
N LEU A 135 20.89 9.43 -3.98
CA LEU A 135 22.28 9.58 -4.43
C LEU A 135 22.60 10.99 -4.94
N THR A 136 21.64 11.63 -5.60
CA THR A 136 21.78 13.00 -6.14
C THR A 136 21.57 14.10 -5.10
N GLY A 137 21.23 13.75 -3.85
CA GLY A 137 20.97 14.72 -2.78
C GLY A 137 19.67 15.53 -2.96
N ASN A 138 18.90 15.27 -4.02
CA ASN A 138 17.62 15.94 -4.31
C ASN A 138 16.50 15.55 -3.34
N ALA A 139 16.68 14.49 -2.55
CA ALA A 139 15.77 14.13 -1.46
C ALA A 139 15.72 15.17 -0.31
N LYS A 140 16.55 16.23 -0.34
CA LYS A 140 16.59 17.30 0.66
C LYS A 140 15.52 18.39 0.50
N MET A 141 14.74 18.39 -0.58
CA MET A 141 13.85 19.52 -0.95
C MET A 141 12.66 19.78 0.00
N GLY A 142 12.55 19.07 1.13
CA GLY A 142 11.53 19.31 2.16
C GLY A 142 12.01 20.10 3.39
N GLU A 143 13.32 20.20 3.64
CA GLU A 143 13.89 20.90 4.81
C GLU A 143 15.05 21.81 4.36
N SER A 144 14.78 23.11 4.22
CA SER A 144 15.83 24.12 4.13
C SER A 144 16.56 24.21 5.47
N GLY A 145 17.60 23.38 5.67
CA GLY A 145 18.49 23.46 6.84
C GLY A 145 19.05 22.13 7.38
N ALA A 146 18.64 20.97 6.86
CA ALA A 146 19.17 19.69 7.35
C ALA A 146 20.59 19.39 6.83
N VAL A 147 21.49 19.01 7.74
CA VAL A 147 22.90 18.66 7.45
C VAL A 147 22.98 17.58 6.36
N ALA A 148 23.94 17.71 5.45
CA ALA A 148 24.11 16.85 4.27
C ALA A 148 24.26 15.35 4.56
N THR A 149 24.48 14.97 5.81
CA THR A 149 24.66 13.60 6.30
C THR A 149 23.36 12.93 6.76
N VAL A 150 22.24 13.65 6.86
CA VAL A 150 20.94 13.10 7.28
C VAL A 150 20.11 12.72 6.05
N PHE A 151 20.49 11.63 5.39
CA PHE A 151 19.74 11.07 4.26
C PHE A 151 18.40 10.47 4.76
N PRO A 152 17.27 10.72 4.07
CA PRO A 152 15.99 10.15 4.49
C PRO A 152 16.00 8.64 4.23
N LEU A 153 16.23 7.88 5.30
CA LEU A 153 16.34 6.42 5.33
C LEU A 153 15.15 5.73 4.65
N GLY A 154 13.98 6.37 4.65
CA GLY A 154 12.80 5.90 3.93
C GLY A 154 12.96 5.78 2.40
N TYR A 155 13.75 6.64 1.74
CA TYR A 155 14.00 6.53 0.29
C TYR A 155 14.85 5.28 -0.03
N ALA A 156 15.88 5.05 0.79
CA ALA A 156 16.74 3.87 0.66
C ALA A 156 15.95 2.57 0.85
N VAL A 157 15.17 2.49 1.94
CA VAL A 157 14.35 1.32 2.27
C VAL A 157 13.30 1.06 1.18
N THR A 158 12.61 2.11 0.71
CA THR A 158 11.60 1.98 -0.35
C THR A 158 12.22 1.48 -1.65
N GLY A 159 13.39 2.01 -2.03
CA GLY A 159 14.10 1.60 -3.24
C GLY A 159 14.59 0.15 -3.18
N ILE A 160 15.18 -0.26 -2.05
CA ILE A 160 15.64 -1.63 -1.84
C ILE A 160 14.45 -2.61 -1.85
N LEU A 161 13.35 -2.29 -1.18
CA LEU A 161 12.14 -3.12 -1.17
C LEU A 161 11.50 -3.24 -2.55
N ALA A 162 11.44 -2.15 -3.33
CA ALA A 162 10.99 -2.19 -4.72
C ALA A 162 11.83 -3.11 -5.59
N LEU A 163 13.17 -3.01 -5.49
CA LEU A 163 14.09 -3.86 -6.27
C LEU A 163 13.96 -5.34 -5.87
N ALA A 164 13.86 -5.62 -4.56
CA ALA A 164 13.64 -6.98 -4.08
C ALA A 164 12.31 -7.55 -4.60
N LEU A 165 11.22 -6.77 -4.52
CA LEU A 165 9.93 -7.16 -5.08
C LEU A 165 9.97 -7.34 -6.60
N ALA A 166 10.71 -6.51 -7.34
CA ALA A 166 10.89 -6.66 -8.78
C ALA A 166 11.49 -8.04 -9.11
N VAL A 167 12.56 -8.41 -8.42
CA VAL A 167 13.22 -9.73 -8.60
C VAL A 167 12.24 -10.85 -8.26
N ILE A 168 11.57 -10.79 -7.11
CA ILE A 168 10.64 -11.83 -6.69
C ILE A 168 9.47 -11.94 -7.68
N CYS A 169 8.88 -10.82 -8.11
CA CYS A 169 7.76 -10.82 -9.06
C CYS A 169 8.16 -11.29 -10.47
N TRP A 170 9.43 -11.19 -10.85
CA TRP A 170 9.96 -11.76 -12.09
C TRP A 170 9.92 -13.29 -12.07
N PHE A 171 10.27 -13.90 -10.93
CA PHE A 171 10.25 -15.36 -10.77
C PHE A 171 8.86 -15.90 -10.41
N PHE A 172 8.11 -15.14 -9.60
CA PHE A 172 6.80 -15.52 -9.07
C PHE A 172 5.77 -14.43 -9.42
N PRO A 173 5.07 -14.55 -10.56
CA PRO A 173 4.15 -13.52 -11.02
C PRO A 173 2.91 -13.42 -10.10
N MET A 174 2.92 -12.44 -9.20
CA MET A 174 1.89 -12.21 -8.18
C MET A 174 0.96 -11.05 -8.55
N LYS A 175 -0.21 -11.36 -9.11
CA LYS A 175 -1.16 -10.36 -9.63
C LYS A 175 -1.72 -9.42 -8.59
N TYR A 176 -2.03 -9.94 -7.41
CA TYR A 176 -2.60 -9.12 -6.35
C TYR A 176 -1.58 -8.09 -5.82
N VAL A 177 -0.27 -8.34 -5.97
CA VAL A 177 0.80 -7.36 -5.68
C VAL A 177 0.73 -6.18 -6.64
N ALA A 178 0.57 -6.46 -7.94
CA ALA A 178 0.37 -5.41 -8.94
C ALA A 178 -0.94 -4.63 -8.73
N GLY A 179 -2.02 -5.35 -8.41
CA GLY A 179 -3.32 -4.74 -8.13
C GLY A 179 -3.29 -3.80 -6.93
N ALA A 180 -2.67 -4.21 -5.83
CA ALA A 180 -2.55 -3.39 -4.63
C ALA A 180 -1.64 -2.17 -4.84
N GLY A 181 -0.50 -2.33 -5.51
CA GLY A 181 0.39 -1.21 -5.83
C GLY A 181 -0.30 -0.15 -6.70
N LEU A 182 -1.04 -0.56 -7.74
CA LEU A 182 -1.79 0.36 -8.60
C LEU A 182 -2.98 1.00 -7.88
N ALA A 183 -3.65 0.27 -6.98
CA ALA A 183 -4.73 0.81 -6.19
C ALA A 183 -4.25 1.91 -5.22
N GLU A 184 -3.07 1.74 -4.62
CA GLU A 184 -2.45 2.78 -3.78
C GLU A 184 -2.09 4.02 -4.61
N ILE A 185 -1.45 3.86 -5.78
CA ILE A 185 -1.18 5.00 -6.68
C ILE A 185 -2.48 5.76 -6.98
N PHE A 186 -3.55 5.04 -7.35
CA PHE A 186 -4.84 5.66 -7.65
C PHE A 186 -5.40 6.40 -6.43
N TYR A 187 -5.39 5.77 -5.26
CA TYR A 187 -5.90 6.33 -4.01
C TYR A 187 -5.25 7.69 -3.72
N ILE A 188 -3.94 7.78 -3.93
CA ILE A 188 -3.14 8.97 -3.67
C ILE A 188 -3.40 10.06 -4.70
N VAL A 189 -3.40 9.69 -5.98
CA VAL A 189 -3.69 10.63 -7.05
C VAL A 189 -5.09 11.20 -6.86
N TYR A 190 -6.05 10.37 -6.47
CA TYR A 190 -7.41 10.82 -6.16
C TYR A 190 -7.44 11.75 -4.94
N CYS A 191 -6.82 11.36 -3.81
CA CYS A 191 -6.74 12.21 -2.62
C CYS A 191 -6.08 13.55 -2.91
N TRP A 192 -5.05 13.56 -3.75
CA TRP A 192 -4.38 14.77 -4.19
C TRP A 192 -5.30 15.66 -5.05
N LEU A 193 -5.95 15.09 -6.07
CA LEU A 193 -6.81 15.83 -6.99
C LEU A 193 -8.05 16.41 -6.31
N PHE A 194 -8.65 15.70 -5.36
CA PHE A 194 -10.00 16.00 -4.86
C PHE A 194 -10.10 16.36 -3.37
N ASN A 195 -9.10 16.05 -2.54
CA ASN A 195 -9.17 16.22 -1.08
C ASN A 195 -8.06 17.10 -0.46
N GLY A 196 -7.23 17.77 -1.27
CA GLY A 196 -6.38 18.87 -0.79
C GLY A 196 -7.26 20.02 -0.26
N LYS A 197 -6.85 20.70 0.83
CA LYS A 197 -7.65 21.73 1.53
C LYS A 197 -8.15 22.90 0.66
N SER A 198 -7.72 22.99 -0.60
CA SER A 198 -8.40 23.73 -1.68
C SER A 198 -8.11 22.99 -2.99
N GLY A 199 -9.13 22.73 -3.81
CA GLY A 199 -8.99 22.02 -5.07
C GLY A 199 -7.93 22.63 -5.99
N PHE A 200 -7.29 21.75 -6.79
CA PHE A 200 -6.14 22.02 -7.67
C PHE A 200 -4.94 22.73 -6.97
N ALA A 201 -4.01 21.90 -6.49
CA ALA A 201 -2.58 22.22 -6.35
C ALA A 201 -2.10 23.13 -5.19
N THR A 202 -2.71 23.13 -4.01
CA THR A 202 -2.09 23.80 -2.82
C THR A 202 -1.22 22.90 -1.94
N TRP A 203 -1.19 21.60 -2.24
CA TRP A 203 -0.42 20.58 -1.52
C TRP A 203 0.63 19.92 -2.41
N VAL A 204 0.96 20.54 -3.54
CA VAL A 204 1.94 19.99 -4.48
C VAL A 204 3.23 19.75 -3.69
N PRO A 205 3.61 18.47 -3.45
CA PRO A 205 4.99 18.17 -3.10
C PRO A 205 5.80 18.78 -4.23
N VAL A 206 6.84 19.57 -3.92
CA VAL A 206 7.74 20.19 -4.91
C VAL A 206 7.84 19.26 -6.12
N PRO A 207 7.63 19.68 -7.38
CA PRO A 207 7.44 18.77 -8.52
C PRO A 207 8.43 17.59 -8.61
N ALA A 208 9.65 17.77 -8.11
CA ALA A 208 10.68 16.75 -7.94
C ALA A 208 10.33 15.58 -6.97
N ALA A 209 9.43 15.76 -6.02
CA ALA A 209 9.02 14.77 -5.01
C ALA A 209 7.82 13.91 -5.45
N ILE A 210 7.11 14.29 -6.52
CA ILE A 210 5.97 13.52 -7.05
C ILE A 210 6.38 12.10 -7.47
N PRO A 211 7.48 11.88 -8.22
CA PRO A 211 7.92 10.54 -8.57
C PRO A 211 8.23 9.66 -7.35
N ALA A 212 8.85 10.24 -6.31
CA ALA A 212 9.17 9.53 -5.08
C ALA A 212 7.91 9.12 -4.30
N LEU A 213 6.89 9.98 -4.28
CA LEU A 213 5.61 9.68 -3.63
C LEU A 213 4.84 8.58 -4.35
N LEU A 214 4.82 8.61 -5.68
CA LEU A 214 4.21 7.54 -6.49
C LEU A 214 4.98 6.22 -6.36
N ALA A 215 6.31 6.27 -6.26
CA ALA A 215 7.12 5.09 -5.96
C ALA A 215 6.82 4.54 -4.56
N PHE A 216 6.76 5.40 -3.55
CA PHE A 216 6.43 5.02 -2.18
C PHE A 216 5.05 4.37 -2.08
N ALA A 217 4.05 4.96 -2.73
CA ALA A 217 2.71 4.43 -2.87
C ALA A 217 2.68 3.00 -3.40
N LEU A 218 3.31 2.82 -4.58
CA LEU A 218 3.37 1.56 -5.29
C LEU A 218 3.99 0.49 -4.41
N VAL A 219 5.12 0.83 -3.78
CA VAL A 219 5.88 -0.09 -2.93
C VAL A 219 5.09 -0.44 -1.67
N CYS A 220 4.45 0.51 -1.01
CA CYS A 220 3.65 0.22 0.19
C CYS A 220 2.49 -0.74 -0.13
N GLY A 221 1.73 -0.47 -1.20
CA GLY A 221 0.65 -1.38 -1.63
C GLY A 221 1.18 -2.76 -2.02
N ALA A 222 2.27 -2.81 -2.78
CA ALA A 222 2.90 -4.04 -3.22
C ALA A 222 3.47 -4.88 -2.05
N VAL A 223 4.16 -4.26 -1.10
CA VAL A 223 4.71 -4.92 0.09
C VAL A 223 3.58 -5.49 0.96
N MET A 224 2.49 -4.75 1.18
CA MET A 224 1.36 -5.22 1.98
C MET A 224 0.65 -6.42 1.33
N ALA A 225 0.51 -6.40 0.01
CA ALA A 225 -0.01 -7.55 -0.74
C ALA A 225 0.97 -8.74 -0.73
N PHE A 226 2.28 -8.49 -0.79
CA PHE A 226 3.29 -9.54 -0.67
C PHE A 226 3.27 -10.20 0.71
N LEU A 227 3.12 -9.42 1.78
CA LEU A 227 2.92 -9.95 3.13
C LEU A 227 1.69 -10.86 3.21
N ALA A 228 0.58 -10.46 2.57
CA ALA A 228 -0.61 -11.30 2.48
C ALA A 228 -0.35 -12.63 1.77
N TYR A 229 0.47 -12.64 0.71
CA TYR A 229 0.94 -13.86 0.05
C TYR A 229 1.79 -14.73 0.98
N CYS A 230 2.74 -14.16 1.72
CA CYS A 230 3.56 -14.90 2.68
C CYS A 230 2.70 -15.57 3.76
N VAL A 231 1.74 -14.84 4.34
CA VAL A 231 0.81 -15.38 5.33
C VAL A 231 -0.06 -16.48 4.73
N TYR A 232 -0.55 -16.30 3.50
CA TYR A 232 -1.33 -17.32 2.80
C TYR A 232 -0.53 -18.60 2.55
N VAL A 233 0.73 -18.49 2.13
CA VAL A 233 1.64 -19.63 1.92
C VAL A 233 1.92 -20.37 3.24
N LEU A 234 2.17 -19.63 4.33
CA LEU A 234 2.31 -20.22 5.66
C LEU A 234 1.04 -20.94 6.12
N PHE A 235 -0.12 -20.34 5.87
CA PHE A 235 -1.41 -20.94 6.19
C PHE A 235 -1.67 -22.22 5.40
N GLN A 236 -1.30 -22.25 4.12
CA GLN A 236 -1.37 -23.49 3.32
C GLN A 236 -0.44 -24.57 3.87
N ALA A 237 0.82 -24.21 4.16
CA ALA A 237 1.80 -25.14 4.72
C ALA A 237 1.31 -25.75 6.05
N TYR A 238 0.70 -24.95 6.93
CA TYR A 238 0.11 -25.45 8.18
C TYR A 238 -1.04 -26.44 7.96
N ARG A 239 -1.82 -26.30 6.87
CA ARG A 239 -2.90 -27.23 6.52
C ARG A 239 -2.41 -28.47 5.77
N GLY A 240 -1.10 -28.60 5.53
CA GLY A 240 -0.53 -29.67 4.71
C GLY A 240 -0.88 -29.54 3.22
N GLU A 241 -1.32 -28.36 2.78
CA GLU A 241 -1.70 -28.07 1.40
C GLU A 241 -0.63 -27.18 0.74
N GLY A 242 -0.53 -27.24 -0.59
CA GLY A 242 0.28 -26.28 -1.35
C GLY A 242 1.75 -26.67 -1.58
N PRO A 243 2.52 -25.78 -2.23
CA PRO A 243 3.84 -26.12 -2.78
C PRO A 243 4.91 -26.39 -1.72
N LEU A 244 4.75 -25.90 -0.49
CA LEU A 244 5.69 -26.15 0.62
C LEU A 244 5.45 -27.49 1.33
N ALA A 245 4.25 -28.08 1.21
CA ALA A 245 3.98 -29.40 1.80
C ALA A 245 4.71 -30.53 1.04
N GLN A 246 5.03 -30.31 -0.25
CA GLN A 246 5.80 -31.25 -1.08
C GLN A 246 7.30 -31.31 -0.73
N PHE A 247 7.83 -30.34 0.02
CA PHE A 247 9.23 -30.35 0.47
C PHE A 247 9.46 -31.13 1.77
N ASN A 248 8.39 -31.51 2.47
CA ASN A 248 8.43 -32.29 3.72
C ASN A 248 8.07 -33.78 3.51
N GLN A 249 8.04 -34.25 2.26
CA GLN A 249 7.87 -35.65 1.88
C GLN A 249 9.11 -36.11 1.10
#